data_AF-A0A7V9LI14-F1
#
_entry.id   AF-A0A7V9LI14-F1
#
_cell.length_a   1.000
_cell.length_b   1.000
_cell.length_c   1.000
_cell.angle_alpha   90.00
_cell.angle_beta   90.00
_cell.angle_gamma   90.00
#
_symmetry.space_group_name_H-M   'P 1'
#
loop_
_entity.id
_entity.type
_entity.pdbx_description
1 polymer ?
#
loop_
_entity_poly.entity_id
_entity_poly.type
_entity_poly.pdbx_seq_one_letter_code
_entity_poly.pdbx_strand_id
1 'polypeptide(L)' 'MLDITVLRKDVAGVAARLKTRAYSFDVDRFSALEAERKAVQTRTEELQARRNALSKQIGELKAKGQSADNVLAEVG' A
#
# COMPACT_ATOMS: atom_id res chain seq x y z
N MET A 1 5.14 -0.21 23.66
CA MET A 1 4.66 -0.58 22.32
C MET A 1 5.49 -1.75 21.83
N LEU A 2 4.89 -2.79 21.23
CA LEU A 2 5.67 -3.87 20.60
C LEU A 2 6.31 -3.36 19.32
N ASP A 3 7.47 -3.92 18.95
CA ASP A 3 8.07 -3.64 17.65
C ASP A 3 7.17 -4.22 16.54
N ILE A 4 6.64 -3.33 15.70
CA ILE A 4 5.74 -3.69 14.60
C ILE A 4 6.41 -4.61 13.58
N THR A 5 7.74 -4.51 13.41
CA THR A 5 8.50 -5.36 12.49
C THR A 5 8.49 -6.81 12.97
N VAL A 6 8.64 -7.02 14.28
CA VAL A 6 8.57 -8.36 14.88
C VAL A 6 7.15 -8.90 14.78
N LEU A 7 6.14 -8.07 15.10
CA LEU A 7 4.74 -8.47 15.05
C LEU A 7 4.28 -8.86 13.65
N ARG A 8 4.74 -8.16 12.61
CA ARG A 8 4.46 -8.49 11.19
C ARG A 8 5.18 -9.74 10.70
N LYS A 9 6.39 -9.99 11.18
CA LYS A 9 7.22 -11.14 10.75
C LYS A 9 6.81 -12.44 11.43
N ASP A 10 6.42 -12.39 12.70
CA ASP A 10 6.10 -13.56 13.51
C ASP A 10 4.98 -13.27 14.52
N VAL A 11 3.77 -13.04 14.01
CA VAL A 11 2.58 -12.79 14.83
C VAL A 11 2.25 -13.96 15.76
N ALA A 12 2.50 -15.20 15.30
CA ALA A 12 2.23 -16.42 16.06
C ALA A 12 3.17 -16.55 17.27
N GLY A 13 4.48 -16.33 17.09
CA GLY A 13 5.44 -16.33 18.18
C GLY A 13 5.18 -15.20 19.18
N VAL A 14 4.78 -14.01 18.72
CA VAL A 14 4.38 -12.92 19.60
C VAL A 14 3.13 -13.30 20.41
N ALA A 15 2.09 -13.86 19.77
CA ALA A 15 0.89 -14.31 20.45
C ALA A 15 1.19 -15.39 21.51
N ALA A 16 2.06 -16.35 21.21
CA ALA A 16 2.50 -17.36 22.16
C ALA A 16 3.19 -16.74 23.39
N ARG A 17 4.07 -15.75 23.19
CA ARG A 17 4.74 -15.03 24.29
C ARG A 17 3.80 -14.14 25.10
N LEU A 18 2.76 -13.59 24.48
CA LEU A 18 1.75 -12.82 25.19
C LEU A 18 0.85 -13.72 26.04
N LYS A 19 0.56 -14.93 25.56
CA LYS A 19 -0.22 -15.93 26.30
C LYS A 19 0.43 -16.32 27.63
N THR A 20 1.77 -16.37 27.70
CA THR A 20 2.48 -16.63 28.98
C THR A 20 2.30 -15.52 30.01
N ARG A 21 1.82 -14.34 29.59
CA ARG A 21 1.46 -13.20 30.44
C ARG A 21 -0.06 -13.08 30.65
N ALA A 22 -0.81 -14.16 30.40
CA ALA A 22 -2.26 -14.20 30.47
C ALA A 22 -2.98 -13.21 29.52
N TYR A 23 -2.35 -12.86 28.39
CA TYR A 23 -2.95 -12.03 27.36
C TYR A 23 -3.22 -12.82 26.09
N SER A 24 -4.45 -12.77 25.58
CA SER A 24 -4.84 -13.37 24.31
C SER A 24 -4.78 -12.32 23.21
N PHE A 25 -3.84 -12.48 22.27
CA PHE A 25 -3.72 -11.61 21.11
C PHE A 25 -4.57 -12.14 19.95
N ASP A 26 -5.35 -11.26 19.33
CA ASP A 26 -6.20 -11.59 18.19
C ASP A 26 -5.38 -11.60 16.90
N VAL A 27 -4.83 -12.78 16.58
CA VAL A 27 -3.97 -13.00 15.42
C VAL A 27 -4.74 -12.82 14.11
N ASP A 28 -5.98 -13.28 14.05
CA ASP A 28 -6.79 -13.27 12.84
C ASP A 28 -7.15 -11.83 12.44
N ARG A 29 -7.59 -11.03 13.42
CA ARG A 29 -7.88 -9.61 13.19
C ARG A 29 -6.64 -8.82 12.79
N PHE A 30 -5.50 -9.06 13.44
CA PHE A 30 -4.26 -8.40 13.07
C PHE A 30 -3.82 -8.76 11.65
N SER A 31 -3.91 -10.05 11.28
CA SER A 31 -3.53 -10.54 9.96
C SER A 31 -4.42 -9.96 8.86
N ALA A 32 -5.73 -9.84 9.12
CA ALA A 32 -6.67 -9.19 8.19
C ALA A 32 -6.31 -7.72 7.96
N LEU A 33 -6.03 -6.96 9.03
CA LEU A 33 -5.64 -5.55 8.93
C LEU A 33 -4.29 -5.37 8.22
N GLU A 34 -3.32 -6.26 8.42
CA GLU A 34 -2.04 -6.19 7.70
C GLU A 34 -2.17 -6.55 6.23
N ALA A 35 -3.06 -7.46 5.87
CA ALA A 35 -3.40 -7.74 4.48
C ALA A 35 -4.01 -6.51 3.80
N GLU A 36 -4.98 -5.86 4.45
CA GLU A 36 -5.60 -4.62 3.96
C GLU A 36 -4.57 -3.50 3.81
N ARG A 37 -3.73 -3.28 4.84
CA ARG A 37 -2.67 -2.27 4.80
C ARG A 37 -1.72 -2.49 3.62
N LYS A 38 -1.32 -3.74 3.36
CA LYS A 38 -0.45 -4.08 2.22
C LYS A 38 -1.16 -3.84 0.89
N ALA A 39 -2.43 -4.22 0.76
CA ALA A 39 -3.22 -3.99 -0.44
C ALA A 39 -3.34 -2.49 -0.76
N VAL A 40 -3.67 -1.67 0.25
CA VAL A 40 -3.73 -0.20 0.11
C VAL A 40 -2.38 0.36 -0.29
N GLN A 41 -1.29 -0.06 0.35
CA GLN A 41 0.06 0.40 0.02
C GLN A 41 0.39 0.14 -1.46
N THR A 42 0.25 -1.11 -1.90
CA THR A 42 0.54 -1.48 -3.29
C THR A 42 -0.35 -0.70 -4.26
N ARG A 43 -1.64 -0.54 -3.95
CA ARG A 43 -2.55 0.22 -4.80
C ARG A 43 -2.15 1.70 -4.91
N THR A 44 -1.72 2.31 -3.81
CA THR A 44 -1.25 3.70 -3.82
C THR A 44 0.03 3.84 -4.64
N GLU A 45 0.98 2.91 -4.51
CA GLU A 45 2.22 2.89 -5.30
C GLU A 45 1.93 2.74 -6.80
N GLU A 46 1.00 1.85 -7.18
CA GLU A 46 0.53 1.69 -8.56
C GLU A 46 -0.10 2.97 -9.13
N LEU A 47 -1.01 3.59 -8.37
CA LEU A 47 -1.68 4.82 -8.80
C LEU A 47 -0.68 5.97 -8.96
N GLN A 48 0.28 6.08 -8.05
CA GLN A 48 1.35 7.06 -8.12
C GLN A 48 2.22 6.84 -9.36
N ALA A 49 2.60 5.59 -9.65
CA ALA A 49 3.36 5.25 -10.84
C ALA A 49 2.58 5.58 -12.13
N ARG A 50 1.29 5.21 -12.18
CA ARG A 50 0.41 5.52 -13.33
C ARG A 50 0.30 7.02 -13.56
N ARG A 51 0.04 7.80 -12.51
CA ARG A 51 -0.07 9.26 -12.60
C ARG A 51 1.21 9.91 -13.15
N ASN A 52 2.37 9.45 -12.69
CA ASN A 52 3.66 9.97 -13.15
C ASN A 52 3.91 9.63 -14.63
N ALA A 53 3.55 8.41 -15.07
CA ALA A 53 3.65 8.01 -16.47
C ALA A 53 2.74 8.85 -17.38
N LEU A 54 1.48 9.05 -16.98
CA LEU A 54 0.53 9.89 -17.72
C LEU A 54 1.01 11.35 -17.80
N SER A 55 1.53 11.89 -16.68
CA SER A 55 2.06 13.26 -16.63
C SER A 55 3.22 13.46 -17.62
N LYS A 56 4.11 12.46 -17.74
CA LYS A 56 5.20 12.48 -18.72
C LYS A 56 4.67 12.45 -20.16
N GLN A 57 3.71 11.56 -20.45
CA GLN A 57 3.08 11.45 -21.76
C GLN A 57 2.37 12.75 -22.19
N ILE A 58 1.68 13.42 -21.26
CA ILE A 58 1.08 14.74 -21.51
C ILE A 58 2.14 15.77 -21.91
N GLY A 59 3.25 15.82 -21.19
CA GLY A 59 4.37 16.71 -21.51
C GLY A 59 4.93 16.45 -22.91
N GLU A 60 5.12 15.19 -23.28
CA GLU A 60 5.60 14.79 -24.61
C GLU A 60 4.64 15.16 -25.74
N LEU A 61 3.33 14.95 -25.55
CA LEU A 61 2.30 15.31 -26.54
C LEU A 61 2.24 16.84 -26.75
N LYS A 62 2.22 17.60 -25.66
CA LYS A 62 2.21 19.07 -25.72
C LYS A 62 3.47 19.62 -26.38
N ALA A 63 4.65 19.06 -26.10
CA ALA A 63 5.90 19.45 -26.75
C ALA A 63 5.88 19.21 -28.28
N LYS A 64 5.16 18.19 -28.73
CA LYS A 64 4.94 17.89 -30.15
C LYS A 64 3.81 18.70 -30.80
N GLY A 65 3.16 19.60 -30.06
CA GLY A 65 1.98 20.35 -30.53
C GLY A 65 0.73 19.49 -30.71
N GLN A 66 0.69 18.29 -30.12
CA GLN A 66 -0.44 17.36 -30.19
C GLN A 66 -1.40 17.59 -29.01
N SER A 67 -2.69 17.31 -29.22
CA SER A 67 -3.66 17.31 -28.11
C SER A 67 -3.34 16.20 -27.12
N ALA A 68 -3.48 16.52 -25.83
CA ALA A 68 -3.32 15.59 -24.70
C ALA A 68 -4.63 15.36 -23.96
N ASP A 69 -5.78 15.75 -24.53
CA ASP A 69 -7.07 15.80 -23.83
C ASP A 69 -7.53 14.41 -23.37
N ASN A 70 -7.28 13.39 -24.18
CA ASN A 70 -7.59 11.98 -23.84
C ASN A 70 -6.75 11.48 -22.65
N VAL A 71 -5.47 11.87 -22.57
CA VAL A 71 -4.56 11.44 -21.50
C VAL A 71 -4.84 12.24 -20.22
N LEU A 72 -5.21 13.52 -20.35
CA LEU A 72 -5.65 14.36 -19.24
C LEU A 72 -6.91 13.82 -18.57
N ALA A 73 -7.84 13.25 -19.34
CA ALA A 73 -9.04 12.61 -18.78
C ALA A 73 -8.73 11.38 -17.90
N GLU A 74 -7.57 10.74 -18.09
CA GLU A 74 -7.12 9.61 -17.27
C GLU A 74 -6.33 10.04 -16.02
N VAL A 75 -5.91 11.30 -15.93
CA VAL A 75 -5.25 11.85 -14.74
C VAL A 75 -6.33 12.36 -13.79
N GLY A 76 -6.93 11.44 -13.04
CA GLY A 76 -7.91 11.69 -11.97
C GLY A 76 -7.60 10.88 -10.73
#